data_AF-A0A9D2FDE9-F1
#
_entry.id   AF-A0A9D2FDE9-F1
#
_cell.length_a   1.000
_cell.length_b   1.000
_cell.length_c   1.000
_cell.angle_alpha   90.00
_cell.angle_beta   90.00
_cell.angle_gamma   90.00
#
_symmetry.space_group_name_H-M   'P 1'
#
loop_
_entity.id
_entity.type
_entity.pdbx_description
1 polymer ?
#
loop_
_entity_poly.entity_id
_entity_poly.type
_entity_poly.pdbx_seq_one_letter_code
_entity_poly.pdbx_strand_id
1 'polypeptide(L)'
;QSDPDYRPTLKLPSYWACGSMTRISEKYPSVYSWSVDTRYSSRKGTWSNNLTSDYEYLYEFLTGAICDNVANADKINRLRERGFLTDDNKVNIMMVMGAAEDFFAKIPALNDQFKDKFADTALKIAIHEAKSYPPQMQDLIISWGVGHFIGNTVAVMVMDVLYNNGTFKPLTENEKGTSNLIMFSDILPANE
;
A
#
# COMPACT_ATOMS: atom_id res chain seq x y z
N GLN A 1 14.62 -11.69 -18.33
CA GLN A 1 15.64 -10.66 -18.60
C GLN A 1 14.92 -9.47 -19.21
N SER A 2 15.02 -8.30 -18.58
CA SER A 2 14.35 -7.07 -19.04
C SER A 2 15.20 -6.41 -20.13
N ASP A 3 14.57 -5.86 -21.16
CA ASP A 3 15.26 -5.09 -22.20
C ASP A 3 15.88 -3.81 -21.58
N PRO A 4 17.22 -3.64 -21.60
CA PRO A 4 17.90 -2.51 -20.98
C PRO A 4 17.58 -1.16 -21.64
N ASP A 5 17.11 -1.19 -22.89
CA ASP A 5 16.73 -0.01 -23.66
C ASP A 5 15.25 0.34 -23.49
N TYR A 6 14.45 -0.53 -22.88
CA TYR A 6 13.04 -0.23 -22.60
C TYR A 6 12.92 0.93 -21.62
N ARG A 7 12.38 2.05 -22.13
CA ARG A 7 11.99 3.21 -21.34
C ARG A 7 10.46 3.19 -21.21
N PRO A 8 9.90 2.97 -20.01
CA PRO A 8 8.47 3.05 -19.82
C PRO A 8 7.96 4.43 -20.23
N THR A 9 7.13 4.49 -21.26
CA THR A 9 6.45 5.73 -21.69
C THR A 9 5.08 5.90 -21.02
N LEU A 10 4.71 4.94 -20.17
CA LEU A 10 3.42 4.89 -19.48
C LEU A 10 3.30 6.09 -18.52
N LYS A 11 2.44 7.04 -18.87
CA LYS A 11 2.00 8.09 -17.94
C LYS A 11 0.86 7.53 -17.11
N LEU A 12 1.10 7.34 -15.82
CA LEU A 12 0.06 6.90 -14.90
C LEU A 12 -1.02 7.98 -14.74
N PRO A 13 -2.32 7.62 -14.72
CA PRO A 13 -3.39 8.56 -14.44
C PRO A 13 -3.22 9.27 -13.10
N SER A 14 -3.81 10.46 -12.95
CA SER A 14 -3.72 11.27 -11.71
C SER A 14 -4.29 10.60 -10.46
N TYR A 15 -5.17 9.61 -10.64
CA TYR A 15 -5.82 8.83 -9.60
C TYR A 15 -5.40 7.35 -9.61
N TRP A 16 -4.22 7.08 -10.18
CA TRP A 16 -3.67 5.73 -10.20
C TRP A 16 -3.26 5.28 -8.79
N ALA A 17 -3.51 4.00 -8.52
CA ALA A 17 -2.91 3.26 -7.43
C ALA A 17 -2.54 1.84 -7.89
N CYS A 18 -1.56 1.22 -7.23
CA CYS A 18 -1.12 -0.13 -7.58
C CYS A 18 -2.08 -1.26 -7.15
N GLY A 19 -3.13 -0.94 -6.40
CA GLY A 19 -3.99 -1.91 -5.74
C GLY A 19 -3.58 -2.18 -4.29
N SER A 20 -4.47 -2.79 -3.51
CA SER A 20 -4.13 -3.28 -2.18
C SER A 20 -3.11 -4.41 -2.28
N MET A 21 -1.97 -4.25 -1.62
CA MET A 21 -0.90 -5.24 -1.55
C MET A 21 -0.75 -5.71 -0.12
N THR A 22 -0.88 -7.02 0.09
CA THR A 22 -0.76 -7.63 1.41
C THR A 22 0.45 -8.54 1.47
N ARG A 23 1.08 -8.66 2.65
CA ARG A 23 2.09 -9.69 2.93
C ARG A 23 1.75 -10.40 4.22
N ILE A 24 2.03 -11.69 4.23
CA ILE A 24 1.81 -12.59 5.36
C ILE A 24 3.13 -13.31 5.56
N SER A 25 3.66 -13.29 6.78
CA SER A 25 4.84 -14.10 7.11
C SER A 25 4.41 -15.51 7.50
N GLU A 26 5.02 -16.51 6.88
CA GLU A 26 4.91 -17.90 7.33
C GLU A 26 5.79 -18.19 8.55
N LYS A 27 6.88 -17.41 8.71
CA LYS A 27 7.85 -17.56 9.81
C LYS A 27 7.32 -16.97 11.12
N TYR A 28 6.67 -15.82 11.04
CA TYR A 28 6.11 -15.10 12.17
C TYR A 28 4.60 -14.88 11.93
N PRO A 29 3.73 -15.79 12.39
CA PRO A 29 2.30 -15.75 12.06
C PRO A 29 1.56 -14.48 12.50
N SER A 30 2.11 -13.74 13.47
CA SER A 30 1.58 -12.43 13.89
C SER A 30 1.88 -11.31 12.89
N VAL A 31 2.84 -11.50 11.98
CA VAL A 31 3.29 -10.48 11.03
C VAL A 31 2.43 -10.50 9.77
N TYR A 32 1.65 -9.43 9.61
CA TYR A 32 0.88 -9.14 8.42
C TYR A 32 1.16 -7.70 7.98
N SER A 33 1.08 -7.42 6.68
CA SER A 33 1.13 -6.05 6.20
C SER A 33 0.07 -5.77 5.14
N TRP A 34 -0.37 -4.52 5.12
CA TRP A 34 -1.18 -3.95 4.06
C TRP A 34 -0.53 -2.67 3.55
N SER A 35 -0.54 -2.48 2.24
CA SER A 35 -0.02 -1.28 1.61
C SER A 35 -0.72 -0.96 0.31
N VAL A 36 -0.72 0.32 -0.05
CA VAL A 36 -1.13 0.79 -1.38
C VAL A 36 -0.26 1.98 -1.77
N ASP A 37 0.34 1.91 -2.95
CA ASP A 37 1.08 3.03 -3.51
C ASP A 37 0.13 3.95 -4.26
N THR A 38 0.18 5.22 -3.90
CA THR A 38 -0.59 6.29 -4.53
C THR A 38 0.34 7.45 -4.83
N ARG A 39 -0.17 8.53 -5.44
CA ARG A 39 0.59 9.78 -5.62
C ARG A 39 1.04 10.45 -4.31
N TYR A 40 0.50 10.02 -3.17
CA TYR A 40 0.92 10.49 -1.84
C TYR A 40 2.15 9.73 -1.30
N SER A 41 2.53 8.63 -1.95
CA SER A 41 3.63 7.77 -1.53
C SER A 41 4.88 8.07 -2.35
N SER A 42 6.03 8.21 -1.67
CA SER A 42 7.35 8.36 -2.31
C SER A 42 8.12 7.04 -2.43
N ARG A 43 7.50 5.91 -2.02
CA ARG A 43 8.09 4.56 -2.12
C ARG A 43 8.45 4.21 -3.55
N LYS A 44 9.65 3.65 -3.71
CA LYS A 44 10.17 3.21 -5.00
C LYS A 44 10.02 1.70 -5.18
N GLY A 45 9.88 1.28 -6.43
CA GLY A 45 9.86 -0.12 -6.86
C GLY A 45 8.51 -0.84 -6.68
N THR A 46 7.46 -0.13 -6.26
CA THR A 46 6.08 -0.62 -6.22
C THR A 46 5.93 -2.04 -5.63
N TRP A 47 5.19 -2.92 -6.31
CA TRP A 47 4.94 -4.29 -5.89
C TRP A 47 6.22 -5.14 -5.80
N SER A 48 7.20 -4.89 -6.67
CA SER A 48 8.42 -5.70 -6.73
C SER A 48 9.34 -5.44 -5.54
N ASN A 49 9.19 -4.27 -4.90
CA ASN A 49 9.96 -3.89 -3.72
C ASN A 49 9.16 -4.03 -2.42
N ASN A 50 7.96 -4.63 -2.47
CA ASN A 50 7.16 -4.97 -1.29
C ASN A 50 7.43 -6.43 -0.92
N LEU A 51 8.51 -6.71 -0.19
CA LEU A 51 8.93 -8.09 0.14
C LEU A 51 8.45 -8.48 1.54
N THR A 52 7.99 -9.72 1.71
CA THR A 52 7.62 -10.25 3.04
C THR A 52 8.79 -10.14 4.03
N SER A 53 10.02 -10.41 3.54
CA SER A 53 11.24 -10.36 4.34
C SER A 53 11.50 -9.00 4.99
N ASP A 54 11.05 -7.89 4.39
CA ASP A 54 11.24 -6.56 4.98
C ASP A 54 10.47 -6.43 6.30
N TYR A 55 9.26 -6.99 6.38
CA TYR A 55 8.45 -7.01 7.59
C TYR A 55 9.00 -8.00 8.63
N GLU A 56 9.54 -9.13 8.17
CA GLU A 56 10.19 -10.11 9.04
C GLU A 56 11.46 -9.55 9.67
N TYR A 57 12.29 -8.82 8.91
CA TYR A 57 13.49 -8.17 9.45
C TYR A 57 13.13 -7.08 10.45
N LEU A 58 12.08 -6.31 10.19
CA LEU A 58 11.61 -5.31 11.15
C LEU A 58 11.10 -5.98 12.44
N TYR A 59 10.36 -7.08 12.33
CA TYR A 59 9.93 -7.86 13.49
C TYR A 59 11.11 -8.45 14.28
N GLU A 60 12.11 -9.00 13.59
CA GLU A 60 13.36 -9.48 14.20
C GLU A 60 14.12 -8.35 14.93
N PHE A 61 14.10 -7.14 14.37
CA PHE A 61 14.71 -5.96 14.99
C PHE A 61 13.95 -5.58 16.26
N LEU A 62 12.62 -5.54 16.20
CA LEU A 62 11.75 -5.21 17.35
C LEU A 62 11.86 -6.19 18.51
N THR A 63 12.03 -7.48 18.19
CA THR A 63 12.21 -8.54 19.20
C THR A 63 13.64 -8.64 19.72
N GLY A 64 14.57 -7.86 19.17
CA GLY A 64 15.99 -7.91 19.50
C GLY A 64 16.72 -9.14 18.94
N ALA A 65 16.07 -9.92 18.06
CA ALA A 65 16.69 -11.06 17.39
C ALA A 65 17.77 -10.64 16.40
N ILE A 66 17.64 -9.44 15.81
CA ILE A 66 18.71 -8.76 15.08
C ILE A 66 18.97 -7.39 15.70
N CYS A 67 20.22 -6.94 15.61
CA CYS A 67 20.63 -5.61 16.01
C CYS A 67 21.65 -5.07 15.00
N ASP A 68 21.90 -3.75 15.05
CA ASP A 68 22.82 -3.07 14.16
C ASP A 68 24.27 -3.48 14.43
N ASN A 69 24.74 -4.47 13.68
CA ASN A 69 26.06 -5.05 13.76
C ASN A 69 26.46 -5.61 12.39
N VAL A 70 27.74 -6.01 12.26
CA VAL A 70 28.29 -6.51 10.99
C VAL A 70 27.56 -7.74 10.46
N ALA A 71 27.06 -8.62 11.33
CA ALA A 71 26.38 -9.86 10.91
C ALA A 71 24.98 -9.60 10.33
N ASN A 72 24.32 -8.52 10.75
CA ASN A 72 22.97 -8.16 10.30
C ASN A 72 22.95 -6.94 9.37
N ALA A 73 24.11 -6.42 8.97
CA ALA A 73 24.25 -5.15 8.25
C ALA A 73 23.35 -5.08 7.01
N ASP A 74 23.27 -6.16 6.23
CA ASP A 74 22.43 -6.22 5.03
C ASP A 74 20.94 -6.04 5.35
N LYS A 75 20.44 -6.67 6.42
CA LYS A 75 19.05 -6.55 6.85
C LYS A 75 18.74 -5.14 7.36
N ILE A 76 19.61 -4.57 8.18
CA ILE A 76 19.41 -3.22 8.73
C ILE A 76 19.51 -2.15 7.64
N ASN A 77 20.50 -2.26 6.76
CA ASN A 77 20.63 -1.36 5.61
C ASN A 77 19.43 -1.46 4.68
N ARG A 78 18.89 -2.67 4.48
CA ARG A 78 17.65 -2.87 3.73
C ARG A 78 16.45 -2.16 4.38
N LEU A 79 16.29 -2.26 5.70
CA LEU A 79 15.22 -1.56 6.41
C LEU A 79 15.33 -0.03 6.28
N ARG A 80 16.56 0.51 6.34
CA ARG A 80 16.83 1.95 6.13
C ARG A 80 16.58 2.39 4.68
N GLU A 81 17.04 1.60 3.71
CA GLU A 81 16.78 1.85 2.28
C GLU A 81 15.27 1.91 1.99
N ARG A 82 14.49 1.10 2.70
CA ARG A 82 13.03 1.09 2.63
C ARG A 82 12.35 2.19 3.44
N GLY A 83 13.10 2.91 4.26
CA GLY A 83 12.57 3.90 5.19
C GLY A 83 11.71 3.28 6.29
N PHE A 84 11.87 1.98 6.56
CA PHE A 84 11.20 1.30 7.68
C PHE A 84 11.89 1.62 9.01
N LEU A 85 13.20 1.84 8.94
CA LEU A 85 14.00 2.45 9.97
C LEU A 85 14.53 3.80 9.46
N THR A 86 14.65 4.77 10.35
CA THR A 86 15.45 5.97 10.14
C THR A 86 16.95 5.65 10.30
N ASP A 87 17.81 6.61 9.95
CA ASP A 87 19.27 6.46 10.09
C ASP A 87 19.69 6.19 11.55
N ASP A 88 18.95 6.73 12.53
CA ASP A 88 19.12 6.49 13.96
C ASP A 88 18.33 5.28 14.49
N ASN A 89 17.90 4.37 13.61
CA ASN A 89 17.22 3.11 13.94
C ASN A 89 15.85 3.25 14.61
N LYS A 90 15.16 4.38 14.42
CA LYS A 90 13.77 4.54 14.85
C LYS A 90 12.83 3.94 13.83
N VAL A 91 11.78 3.28 14.32
CA VAL A 91 10.75 2.70 13.45
C VAL A 91 9.94 3.82 12.80
N ASN A 92 9.80 3.76 11.48
CA ASN A 92 9.21 4.81 10.66
C ASN A 92 8.00 4.33 9.84
N ILE A 93 7.51 3.11 10.10
CA ILE A 93 6.24 2.61 9.54
C ILE A 93 5.11 2.70 10.56
N MET A 94 3.87 2.77 10.09
CA MET A 94 2.72 2.61 10.97
C MET A 94 2.61 1.15 11.41
N MET A 95 2.57 0.94 12.72
CA MET A 95 2.39 -0.38 13.31
C MET A 95 1.09 -0.45 14.10
N VAL A 96 0.38 -1.57 13.98
CA VAL A 96 -0.85 -1.86 14.70
C VAL A 96 -0.67 -3.14 15.50
N MET A 97 -1.00 -3.07 16.78
CA MET A 97 -1.02 -4.24 17.65
C MET A 97 -2.24 -5.10 17.34
N GLY A 98 -2.03 -6.39 17.15
CA GLY A 98 -3.08 -7.39 16.93
C GLY A 98 -3.40 -7.67 15.46
N ALA A 99 -4.51 -8.37 15.23
CA ALA A 99 -4.89 -8.86 13.91
C ALA A 99 -5.39 -7.75 12.97
N ALA A 100 -5.10 -7.90 11.67
CA ALA A 100 -5.54 -6.95 10.66
C ALA A 100 -7.06 -6.92 10.52
N GLU A 101 -7.71 -8.07 10.67
CA GLU A 101 -9.16 -8.25 10.61
C GLU A 101 -9.87 -7.39 11.66
N ASP A 102 -9.38 -7.39 12.90
CA ASP A 102 -9.95 -6.60 14.00
C ASP A 102 -9.83 -5.10 13.76
N PHE A 103 -8.73 -4.67 13.12
CA PHE A 103 -8.52 -3.28 12.75
C PHE A 103 -9.49 -2.86 11.63
N PHE A 104 -9.57 -3.65 10.56
CA PHE A 104 -10.42 -3.32 9.41
C PHE A 104 -11.92 -3.48 9.72
N ALA A 105 -12.30 -4.34 10.67
CA ALA A 105 -13.68 -4.46 11.15
C ALA A 105 -14.21 -3.17 11.82
N LYS A 106 -13.33 -2.25 12.23
CA LYS A 106 -13.71 -0.94 12.77
C LYS A 106 -14.19 0.04 11.70
N ILE A 107 -13.94 -0.25 10.43
CA ILE A 107 -14.37 0.59 9.32
C ILE A 107 -15.88 0.36 9.11
N PRO A 108 -16.73 1.40 9.26
CA PRO A 108 -18.18 1.22 9.13
C PRO A 108 -18.54 0.83 7.69
N ALA A 109 -19.48 -0.11 7.58
CA ALA A 109 -20.05 -0.48 6.30
C ALA A 109 -20.85 0.68 5.70
N LEU A 110 -20.69 0.91 4.40
CA LEU A 110 -21.54 1.82 3.65
C LEU A 110 -22.92 1.16 3.43
N ASN A 111 -23.97 1.98 3.35
CA ASN A 111 -25.29 1.50 2.98
C ASN A 111 -25.34 1.11 1.49
N ASP A 112 -26.27 0.23 1.13
CA ASP A 112 -26.33 -0.36 -0.21
C ASP A 112 -26.73 0.66 -1.28
N GLN A 113 -27.64 1.59 -0.97
CA GLN A 113 -28.01 2.67 -1.88
C GLN A 113 -26.79 3.49 -2.33
N PHE A 114 -25.85 3.75 -1.42
CA PHE A 114 -24.62 4.46 -1.73
C PHE A 114 -23.68 3.60 -2.57
N LYS A 115 -23.52 2.30 -2.25
CA LYS A 115 -22.71 1.36 -3.04
C LYS A 115 -23.22 1.27 -4.48
N ASP A 116 -24.53 1.15 -4.67
CA ASP A 116 -25.16 1.02 -5.99
C ASP A 116 -24.89 2.24 -6.87
N LYS A 117 -24.95 3.45 -6.30
CA LYS A 117 -24.63 4.68 -7.04
C LYS A 117 -23.21 4.68 -7.58
N PHE A 118 -22.23 4.22 -6.78
CA PHE A 118 -20.84 4.13 -7.23
C PHE A 118 -20.64 3.00 -8.23
N ALA A 119 -21.29 1.85 -8.03
CA ALA A 119 -21.26 0.72 -8.95
C ALA A 119 -21.80 1.11 -10.34
N ASP A 120 -22.93 1.82 -10.40
CA ASP A 120 -23.52 2.32 -11.65
C ASP A 120 -22.58 3.26 -12.40
N THR A 121 -21.95 4.19 -11.68
CA THR A 121 -20.96 5.11 -12.26
C THR A 121 -19.75 4.35 -12.78
N ALA A 122 -19.20 3.43 -11.97
CA ALA A 122 -18.05 2.62 -12.35
C ALA A 122 -18.35 1.78 -13.60
N LEU A 123 -19.53 1.15 -13.65
CA LEU A 123 -19.96 0.33 -14.78
C LEU A 123 -20.09 1.15 -16.07
N LYS A 124 -20.67 2.36 -16.00
CA LYS A 124 -20.80 3.24 -17.17
C LYS A 124 -19.43 3.64 -17.74
N ILE A 125 -18.47 3.96 -16.88
CA ILE A 125 -17.10 4.29 -17.28
C ILE A 125 -16.46 3.07 -17.93
N ALA A 126 -16.52 1.91 -17.28
CA ALA A 126 -15.87 0.70 -17.75
C ALA A 126 -16.45 0.19 -19.08
N ILE A 127 -17.78 0.27 -19.28
CA ILE A 127 -18.42 -0.05 -20.57
C ILE A 127 -17.95 0.91 -21.67
N HIS A 128 -17.77 2.20 -21.36
CA HIS A 128 -17.28 3.16 -22.33
C HIS A 128 -15.84 2.83 -22.77
N GLU A 129 -14.96 2.51 -21.82
CA GLU A 129 -13.57 2.12 -22.09
C GLU A 129 -13.46 0.77 -22.84
N ALA A 130 -14.30 -0.21 -22.48
CA ALA A 130 -14.29 -1.53 -23.10
C ALA A 130 -14.57 -1.50 -24.61
N LYS A 131 -15.28 -0.49 -25.12
CA LYS A 131 -15.54 -0.32 -26.57
C LYS A 131 -14.27 -0.17 -27.40
N SER A 132 -13.15 0.23 -26.79
CA SER A 132 -11.85 0.32 -27.45
C SER A 132 -11.12 -1.03 -27.57
N TYR A 133 -11.69 -2.11 -27.04
CA TYR A 133 -11.11 -3.46 -27.03
C TYR A 133 -11.95 -4.46 -27.85
N PRO A 134 -11.35 -5.55 -28.35
CA PRO A 134 -12.07 -6.61 -29.06
C PRO A 134 -13.23 -7.17 -28.22
N PRO A 135 -14.36 -7.57 -28.83
CA PRO A 135 -15.53 -8.09 -28.11
C PRO A 135 -15.21 -9.18 -27.08
N GLN A 136 -14.25 -10.06 -27.40
CA GLN A 136 -13.82 -11.18 -26.55
C GLN A 136 -13.11 -10.73 -25.26
N MET A 137 -12.66 -9.48 -25.20
CA MET A 137 -11.99 -8.89 -24.03
C MET A 137 -12.87 -7.94 -23.24
N GLN A 138 -14.03 -7.53 -23.76
CA GLN A 138 -14.79 -6.42 -23.16
C GLN A 138 -15.25 -6.74 -21.73
N ASP A 139 -15.70 -7.96 -21.47
CA ASP A 139 -16.11 -8.40 -20.13
C ASP A 139 -14.95 -8.33 -19.12
N LEU A 140 -13.73 -8.69 -19.57
CA LEU A 140 -12.52 -8.58 -18.75
C LEU A 140 -12.20 -7.12 -18.42
N ILE A 141 -12.25 -6.24 -19.43
CA ILE A 141 -12.00 -4.80 -19.25
C ILE A 141 -13.05 -4.19 -18.32
N ILE A 142 -14.32 -4.58 -18.45
CA ILE A 142 -15.39 -4.11 -17.56
C ILE A 142 -15.11 -4.55 -16.11
N SER A 143 -14.81 -5.83 -15.90
CA SER A 143 -14.51 -6.38 -14.58
C SER A 143 -13.34 -5.64 -13.92
N TRP A 144 -12.24 -5.46 -14.65
CA TRP A 144 -11.07 -4.74 -14.16
C TRP A 144 -11.34 -3.25 -13.92
N GLY A 145 -12.03 -2.58 -14.84
CA GLY A 145 -12.34 -1.15 -14.73
C GLY A 145 -13.23 -0.85 -13.53
N VAL A 146 -14.30 -1.63 -13.32
CA VAL A 146 -15.18 -1.48 -12.16
C VAL A 146 -14.42 -1.72 -10.85
N GLY A 147 -13.67 -2.83 -10.78
CA GLY A 147 -12.88 -3.16 -9.61
C GLY A 147 -11.83 -2.10 -9.27
N HIS A 148 -11.12 -1.58 -10.28
CA HIS A 148 -10.10 -0.55 -10.10
C HIS A 148 -10.71 0.79 -9.66
N PHE A 149 -11.82 1.21 -10.27
CA PHE A 149 -12.45 2.48 -9.93
C PHE A 149 -12.88 2.50 -8.46
N ILE A 150 -13.61 1.46 -8.03
CA ILE A 150 -14.13 1.36 -6.66
C ILE A 150 -12.97 1.15 -5.66
N GLY A 151 -12.07 0.22 -5.95
CA GLY A 151 -11.02 -0.18 -5.02
C GLY A 151 -9.86 0.82 -4.87
N ASN A 152 -9.60 1.65 -5.89
CA ASN A 152 -8.41 2.51 -5.94
C ASN A 152 -8.75 3.97 -6.21
N THR A 153 -9.42 4.26 -7.33
CA THR A 153 -9.64 5.65 -7.78
C THR A 153 -10.43 6.46 -6.75
N VAL A 154 -11.53 5.90 -6.25
CA VAL A 154 -12.35 6.54 -5.21
C VAL A 154 -11.55 6.76 -3.92
N ALA A 155 -10.72 5.80 -3.51
CA ALA A 155 -9.88 5.94 -2.32
C ALA A 155 -8.92 7.13 -2.44
N VAL A 156 -8.25 7.29 -3.60
CA VAL A 156 -7.38 8.46 -3.83
C VAL A 156 -8.18 9.76 -3.87
N MET A 157 -9.37 9.78 -4.49
CA MET A 157 -10.25 10.97 -4.46
C MET A 157 -10.68 11.35 -3.04
N VAL A 158 -10.97 10.37 -2.18
CA VAL A 158 -11.28 10.63 -0.77
C VAL A 158 -10.06 11.21 -0.05
N MET A 159 -8.86 10.66 -0.29
CA MET A 159 -7.62 11.24 0.24
C MET A 159 -7.43 12.69 -0.19
N ASP A 160 -7.66 13.02 -1.48
CA ASP A 160 -7.61 14.40 -1.97
C ASP A 160 -8.51 15.33 -1.18
N VAL A 161 -9.76 14.92 -0.94
CA VAL A 161 -10.72 15.71 -0.16
C VAL A 161 -10.20 15.92 1.27
N LEU A 162 -9.71 14.85 1.91
CA LEU A 162 -9.24 14.89 3.30
C LEU A 162 -7.98 15.76 3.49
N TYR A 163 -7.05 15.77 2.54
CA TYR A 163 -5.90 16.69 2.58
C TYR A 163 -6.30 18.12 2.22
N ASN A 164 -7.13 18.31 1.18
CA ASN A 164 -7.49 19.65 0.70
C ASN A 164 -8.37 20.42 1.68
N ASN A 165 -9.22 19.72 2.46
CA ASN A 165 -10.08 20.36 3.46
C ASN A 165 -9.41 20.49 4.84
N GLY A 166 -8.14 20.06 4.98
CA GLY A 166 -7.38 20.17 6.22
C GLY A 166 -7.72 19.11 7.28
N THR A 167 -8.52 18.09 6.97
CA THR A 167 -8.76 16.96 7.88
C THR A 167 -7.45 16.20 8.13
N PHE A 168 -6.66 15.99 7.08
CA PHE A 168 -5.29 15.49 7.18
C PHE A 168 -4.29 16.62 7.00
N LYS A 169 -3.30 16.66 7.90
CA LYS A 169 -2.11 17.51 7.71
C LYS A 169 -1.31 17.02 6.50
N PRO A 170 -0.66 17.90 5.72
CA PRO A 170 0.26 17.47 4.67
C PRO A 170 1.36 16.55 5.20
N LEU A 171 1.72 15.53 4.42
CA LEU A 171 2.82 14.62 4.74
C LEU A 171 4.18 15.29 4.53
N THR A 172 5.07 15.11 5.49
CA THR A 172 6.50 15.37 5.33
C THR A 172 7.13 14.38 4.34
N GLU A 173 8.32 14.69 3.80
CA GLU A 173 9.02 13.77 2.89
C GLU A 173 9.31 12.40 3.52
N ASN A 174 9.55 12.38 4.84
CA ASN A 174 9.74 11.14 5.59
C ASN A 174 8.44 10.34 5.68
N GLU A 175 7.32 10.97 6.06
CA GLU A 175 6.01 10.31 6.15
C GLU A 175 5.52 9.82 4.77
N LYS A 176 5.89 10.48 3.66
CA LYS A 176 5.57 10.00 2.31
C LYS A 176 6.22 8.64 2.01
N GLY A 177 7.38 8.34 2.61
CA GLY A 177 8.10 7.08 2.43
C GLY A 177 7.33 5.87 2.97
N THR A 178 6.44 6.07 3.94
CA THR A 178 5.67 4.99 4.59
C THR A 178 4.16 5.28 4.62
N SER A 179 3.70 6.30 3.90
CA SER A 179 2.27 6.61 3.73
C SER A 179 1.49 5.43 3.16
N ASN A 180 0.31 5.13 3.71
CA ASN A 180 -0.50 3.98 3.29
C ASN A 180 0.27 2.64 3.33
N LEU A 181 1.10 2.46 4.36
CA LEU A 181 1.77 1.20 4.68
C LEU A 181 1.53 0.92 6.16
N ILE A 182 0.98 -0.26 6.47
CA ILE A 182 0.67 -0.69 7.82
C ILE A 182 1.27 -2.08 8.01
N MET A 183 1.99 -2.25 9.11
CA MET A 183 2.37 -3.57 9.61
C MET A 183 1.57 -3.88 10.87
N PHE A 184 1.12 -5.13 10.96
CA PHE A 184 0.43 -5.70 12.09
C PHE A 184 1.36 -6.71 12.76
N SER A 185 1.41 -6.68 14.09
CA SER A 185 2.18 -7.63 14.89
C SER A 185 1.67 -7.70 16.33
N ASP A 186 2.17 -8.68 17.07
CA ASP A 186 1.99 -8.88 18.51
C ASP A 186 2.99 -8.09 19.36
N ILE A 187 3.90 -7.35 18.72
CA ILE A 187 4.85 -6.44 19.36
C ILE A 187 4.76 -5.05 18.71
N LEU A 188 5.02 -4.00 19.49
CA LEU A 188 5.20 -2.64 18.99
C LEU A 188 6.62 -2.15 19.34
N PRO A 189 7.13 -1.12 18.64
CA PRO A 189 8.36 -0.45 19.03
C PRO A 189 8.26 -0.01 20.50
N ALA A 190 9.35 -0.16 21.25
CA ALA A 190 9.41 0.38 22.61
C ALA A 190 9.17 1.90 22.55
N ASN A 191 8.31 2.40 23.43
CA ASN A 191 8.12 3.85 23.56
C ASN A 191 9.44 4.45 24.08
N GLU A 192 10.11 5.27 23.27
CA GLU A 192 11.15 6.19 23.73
C GLU A 192 10.54 7.35 24.52
#